data_AF-A0A7K3H5K2-F1
#
_entry.id   AF-A0A7K3H5K2-F1
#
_cell.length_a   1.000
_cell.length_b   1.000
_cell.length_c   1.000
_cell.angle_alpha   90.00
_cell.angle_beta   90.00
_cell.angle_gamma   90.00
#
_symmetry.space_group_name_H-M   'P 1'
#
loop_
_entity.id
_entity.type
_entity.pdbx_description
1 polymer ?
#
loop_
_entity_poly.entity_id
_entity_poly.type
_entity_poly.pdbx_seq_one_letter_code
_entity_poly.pdbx_strand_id
1 'polypeptide(L)'
;IGLPVWTVTGRAGLRRIRVEVTQPPGRTLALEYRDPDGSLSVCRNSETADARILLERWWGHWRPEKEWTLAGTAHAEVGGR
;
A
#
# COMPACT_ATOMS: atom_id res chain seq x y z
N ILE A 1 7.06 -5.86 5.76
CA ILE A 1 5.70 -5.33 5.52
C ILE A 1 4.74 -6.09 6.43
N GLY A 2 3.85 -5.39 7.14
CA GLY A 2 2.80 -6.04 7.92
C GLY A 2 1.71 -6.55 6.99
N LEU A 3 1.26 -7.78 7.16
CA LEU A 3 0.09 -8.30 6.46
C LEU A 3 -0.97 -8.66 7.50
N PRO A 4 -2.26 -8.49 7.21
CA PRO A 4 -2.85 -8.03 5.94
C PRO A 4 -2.85 -6.50 5.75
N VAL A 5 -2.43 -5.74 6.78
CA VAL A 5 -2.42 -4.28 6.78
C VAL A 5 -1.00 -3.75 6.70
N TRP A 6 -0.73 -2.93 5.70
CA TRP A 6 0.57 -2.27 5.51
C TRP A 6 0.42 -0.79 5.19
N THR A 7 1.54 -0.08 5.33
CA THR A 7 1.61 1.34 5.03
C THR A 7 2.78 1.61 4.09
N VAL A 8 2.54 2.46 3.10
CA VAL A 8 3.59 3.12 2.31
C VAL A 8 3.57 4.60 2.62
N THR A 9 4.75 5.17 2.83
CA THR A 9 4.93 6.61 3.01
C THR A 9 5.84 7.16 1.93
N GLY A 10 5.54 8.36 1.44
CA GLY A 10 6.37 9.07 0.49
C GLY A 10 6.46 10.55 0.82
N ARG A 11 7.49 11.22 0.31
CA ARG A 11 7.66 12.67 0.47
C ARG A 11 8.24 13.27 -0.80
N ALA A 12 7.68 14.40 -1.23
CA ALA A 12 8.16 15.18 -2.35
C ALA A 12 8.04 16.68 -2.03
N GLY A 13 9.19 17.33 -1.82
CA GLY A 13 9.26 18.73 -1.39
C GLY A 13 8.49 18.99 -0.08
N LEU A 14 7.53 19.92 -0.15
CA LEU A 14 6.66 20.30 0.96
C LEU A 14 5.37 19.46 1.06
N ARG A 15 5.32 18.30 0.39
CA ARG A 15 4.21 17.35 0.50
C ARG A 15 4.70 16.00 1.00
N ARG A 16 3.88 15.32 1.81
CA ARG A 16 4.07 13.91 2.20
C ARG A 16 2.77 13.14 2.04
N ILE A 17 2.88 11.86 1.73
CA ILE A 17 1.76 10.95 1.57
C ILE A 17 1.92 9.77 2.53
N ARG A 18 0.80 9.35 3.13
CA ARG A 18 0.67 8.09 3.86
C ARG A 18 -0.48 7.31 3.23
N VAL A 19 -0.19 6.11 2.74
CA VAL A 19 -1.17 5.18 2.18
C VAL A 19 -1.20 3.98 3.09
N GLU A 20 -2.32 3.78 3.78
CA GLU A 20 -2.60 2.55 4.53
C GLU A 20 -3.47 1.65 3.68
N VAL A 21 -3.07 0.40 3.51
CA VAL A 21 -3.74 -0.59 2.67
C VAL A 21 -4.09 -1.80 3.52
N THR A 22 -5.30 -2.31 3.38
CA THR A 22 -5.73 -3.60 3.90
C THR A 22 -6.00 -4.53 2.73
N GLN A 23 -5.32 -5.67 2.67
CA GLN A 23 -5.56 -6.76 1.73
C GLN A 23 -6.28 -7.90 2.46
N PRO A 24 -7.63 -7.99 2.44
CA PRO A 24 -8.36 -9.03 3.17
C PRO A 24 -7.91 -10.42 2.69
N PRO A 25 -7.55 -11.37 3.58
CA PRO A 25 -7.03 -12.67 3.16
C PRO A 25 -7.95 -13.43 2.21
N GLY A 26 -9.27 -13.39 2.43
CA GLY A 26 -10.25 -14.04 1.55
C GLY A 26 -10.44 -13.39 0.18
N ARG A 27 -9.73 -12.29 -0.10
CA ARG A 27 -9.76 -11.53 -1.36
C ARG A 27 -8.35 -11.28 -1.91
N THR A 28 -7.35 -12.00 -1.40
CA THR A 28 -5.94 -11.79 -1.76
C THR A 28 -5.35 -13.09 -2.26
N LEU A 29 -4.83 -13.07 -3.50
CA LEU A 29 -4.04 -14.15 -4.07
C LEU A 29 -2.59 -14.05 -3.58
N ALA A 30 -2.01 -15.16 -3.17
CA ALA A 30 -0.57 -15.28 -2.95
C ALA A 30 0.03 -16.17 -4.03
N LEU A 31 0.96 -15.62 -4.81
CA LEU A 31 1.65 -16.32 -5.89
C LEU A 31 3.13 -16.42 -5.57
N GLU A 32 3.64 -17.65 -5.44
CA GLU A 32 5.06 -17.93 -5.35
C GLU A 32 5.70 -17.93 -6.74
N TYR A 33 6.87 -17.32 -6.86
CA TYR A 33 7.65 -17.27 -8.09
C TYR A 33 9.14 -17.27 -7.80
N ARG A 34 9.96 -17.41 -8.84
CA ARG A 34 11.41 -17.25 -8.74
C ARG A 34 11.83 -15.94 -9.37
N ASP A 35 12.63 -15.17 -8.65
CA ASP A 35 13.32 -14.01 -9.23
C ASP A 35 14.33 -14.46 -10.29
N PRO A 36 14.84 -13.54 -11.15
CA PRO A 36 15.82 -13.88 -12.18
C PRO A 36 17.11 -14.53 -11.65
N ASP A 37 17.43 -14.33 -10.37
CA ASP A 37 18.56 -14.97 -9.67
C ASP A 37 18.23 -16.37 -9.10
N GLY A 38 17.00 -16.86 -9.30
CA GLY A 38 16.51 -18.16 -8.85
C GLY A 38 15.96 -18.17 -7.41
N SER A 39 16.09 -17.07 -6.66
CA SER A 39 15.57 -16.97 -5.30
C SER A 39 14.03 -17.02 -5.28
N LEU A 40 13.48 -17.63 -4.22
CA LEU A 40 12.02 -17.70 -4.04
C LEU A 40 11.50 -16.36 -3.55
N SER A 41 10.40 -15.93 -4.15
CA SER A 41 9.67 -14.72 -3.80
C SER A 41 8.17 -14.98 -3.85
N VAL A 42 7.41 -14.15 -3.15
CA VAL A 42 5.95 -14.22 -3.10
C VAL A 42 5.32 -12.87 -3.42
N CYS A 43 4.42 -12.84 -4.38
CA CYS A 43 3.59 -11.69 -4.68
C CYS A 43 2.20 -11.89 -4.04
N ARG A 44 1.70 -10.87 -3.35
CA ARG A 44 0.32 -10.85 -2.83
C ARG A 44 -0.47 -9.77 -3.52
N ASN A 45 -1.46 -10.18 -4.30
CA ASN A 45 -2.30 -9.29 -5.09
C ASN A 45 -3.77 -9.39 -4.63
N SER A 46 -4.42 -8.24 -4.49
CA SER A 46 -5.86 -8.13 -4.24
C SER A 46 -6.47 -7.10 -5.20
N GLU A 47 -7.44 -7.55 -5.99
CA GLU A 47 -8.26 -6.70 -6.85
C GLU A 47 -9.34 -5.92 -6.09
N THR A 48 -9.58 -6.26 -4.82
CA THR A 48 -10.66 -5.68 -3.98
C THR A 48 -10.17 -5.37 -2.55
N ALA A 49 -9.12 -4.56 -2.46
CA ALA A 49 -8.53 -4.08 -1.23
C ALA A 49 -9.20 -2.79 -0.71
N ASP A 50 -8.91 -2.45 0.54
CA ASP A 50 -9.23 -1.17 1.14
C ASP A 50 -7.99 -0.29 1.23
N ALA A 51 -8.15 1.02 1.04
CA ALA A 51 -7.05 1.96 1.19
C ALA A 51 -7.50 3.30 1.77
N ARG A 52 -6.71 3.84 2.71
CA ARG A 52 -6.80 5.23 3.18
C ARG A 52 -5.56 5.98 2.73
N ILE A 53 -5.76 7.02 1.94
CA ILE A 53 -4.69 7.85 1.38
C ILE A 53 -4.78 9.23 2.03
N LEU A 54 -3.76 9.61 2.78
CA LEU A 54 -3.61 10.94 3.35
C LEU A 54 -2.45 11.66 2.67
N LEU A 55 -2.77 12.78 2.00
CA LEU A 55 -1.79 13.73 1.48
C LEU A 55 -1.75 14.94 2.42
N GLU A 56 -0.55 15.31 2.86
CA GLU A 56 -0.32 16.47 3.72
C GLU A 56 0.65 17.45 3.07
N ARG A 57 0.49 18.73 3.40
CA ARG A 57 1.38 19.82 3.01
C ARG A 57 1.98 20.53 4.21
N TRP A 58 3.21 20.99 4.06
CA TRP A 58 3.91 21.79 5.05
C TRP A 58 3.49 23.27 5.00
N TRP A 59 3.03 23.79 6.14
CA TRP A 59 2.69 25.21 6.37
C TRP A 59 3.30 25.70 7.70
N GLY A 60 4.51 25.26 8.03
CA GLY A 60 5.11 25.39 9.38
C GLY A 60 4.80 24.22 10.31
N HIS A 61 3.79 23.42 9.96
CA HIS A 61 3.57 22.04 10.39
C HIS A 61 2.90 21.28 9.25
N TRP A 62 2.89 19.96 9.32
CA TRP A 62 2.15 19.14 8.37
C TRP A 62 0.64 19.29 8.60
N ARG A 63 -0.09 19.58 7.53
CA ARG A 63 -1.55 19.69 7.54
C ARG A 63 -2.14 18.81 6.45
N PRO A 64 -3.27 18.12 6.69
CA PRO A 64 -4.01 17.46 5.64
C PRO A 64 -4.28 18.41 4.47
N GLU A 65 -3.86 18.02 3.28
CA GLU A 65 -4.17 18.69 2.01
C GLU A 65 -5.35 17.99 1.32
N LYS A 66 -5.32 16.65 1.27
CA LYS A 66 -6.42 15.81 0.78
C LYS A 66 -6.43 14.45 1.47
N GLU A 67 -7.60 13.87 1.55
CA GLU A 67 -7.80 12.49 2.00
C GLU A 67 -8.72 11.74 1.04
N TRP A 68 -8.42 10.48 0.78
CA TRP A 68 -9.28 9.55 0.06
C TRP A 68 -9.44 8.25 0.84
N THR A 69 -10.63 7.67 0.76
CA THR A 69 -10.92 6.32 1.25
C THR A 69 -11.46 5.50 0.08
N LEU A 70 -10.87 4.33 -0.13
CA LEU A 70 -11.30 3.32 -1.08
C LEU A 70 -11.72 2.09 -0.27
N ALA A 71 -12.98 1.70 -0.38
CA ALA A 71 -13.54 0.56 0.36
C ALA A 71 -13.91 -0.56 -0.63
N GLY A 72 -13.09 -1.61 -0.70
CA GLY A 72 -13.21 -2.71 -1.65
C GLY A 72 -13.00 -2.33 -3.12
N THR A 73 -12.51 -1.11 -3.39
CA THR A 73 -12.31 -0.58 -4.74
C THR A 73 -10.85 -0.31 -5.06
N ALA A 74 -9.92 -0.62 -4.16
CA ALA A 74 -8.50 -0.50 -4.44
C ALA A 74 -7.95 -1.79 -5.04
N HIS A 75 -7.09 -1.66 -6.05
CA HIS A 75 -6.14 -2.70 -6.41
C HIS A 75 -4.88 -2.53 -5.55
N ALA A 76 -4.36 -3.62 -4.98
CA ALA A 76 -3.17 -3.59 -4.15
C ALA A 76 -2.28 -4.81 -4.37
N GLU A 77 -0.98 -4.56 -4.53
CA GLU A 77 0.04 -5.60 -4.68
C GLU A 77 1.21 -5.35 -3.72
N VAL A 78 1.73 -6.42 -3.13
CA VAL A 78 2.95 -6.37 -2.34
C VAL A 78 3.79 -7.62 -2.49
N GLY A 79 5.07 -7.41 -2.84
CA GLY A 79 6.08 -8.45 -2.87
C GLY A 79 6.68 -8.70 -1.49
N GLY A 80 6.99 -9.96 -1.22
CA GLY A 80 7.78 -10.40 -0.08
C GLY A 80 8.77 -11.48 -0.48
N ARG A 81 9.71 -11.76 0.42
CA ARG A 81 10.57 -12.94 0.38
C ARG A 81 10.07 -13.95 1.40
#